data_AF-A0A959XJK8-F1
#
_entry.id   AF-A0A959XJK8-F1
#
_cell.length_a   1.000
_cell.length_b   1.000
_cell.length_c   1.000
_cell.angle_alpha   90.00
_cell.angle_beta   90.00
_cell.angle_gamma   90.00
#
_symmetry.space_group_name_H-M   'P 1'
#
loop_
_entity.id
_entity.type
_entity.pdbx_description
1 polymer ?
#
loop_
_entity_poly.entity_id
_entity_poly.type
_entity_poly.pdbx_seq_one_letter_code
_entity_poly.pdbx_strand_id
1 'polypeptide(L)'
;MSIEILNESGRDLDEKRLARLSRFVMDRMRVHPLAELCIKAVDEPTIAELNQHWMEKEGPTDVLAFPMDELRPGLVNEDLEEGVLGDLVLCPDVAERQGRTAGHGTEAEIELLTVHGILHLLGYDHAEPEEHREMFGLQDDILAAWRAENPAR
;
A
#
# COMPACT_ATOMS: atom_id res chain seq x y z
N MET A 1 -9.95 -12.46 -5.06
CA MET A 1 -9.57 -11.37 -4.14
C MET A 1 -10.44 -10.21 -4.53
N SER A 2 -11.01 -9.53 -3.54
CA SER A 2 -11.75 -8.30 -3.75
C SER A 2 -10.80 -7.14 -3.51
N ILE A 3 -10.63 -6.27 -4.50
CA ILE A 3 -9.84 -5.04 -4.36
C ILE A 3 -10.76 -3.91 -4.78
N GLU A 4 -11.15 -3.08 -3.82
CA GLU A 4 -11.95 -1.89 -4.06
C GLU A 4 -11.06 -0.65 -4.04
N ILE A 5 -11.25 0.24 -5.00
CA ILE A 5 -10.51 1.49 -5.08
C ILE A 5 -11.51 2.64 -5.17
N LEU A 6 -11.42 3.55 -4.21
CA LEU A 6 -12.27 4.71 -4.07
C LEU A 6 -11.42 5.97 -4.23
N ASN A 7 -11.57 6.68 -5.34
CA ASN A 7 -10.86 7.91 -5.58
C ASN A 7 -11.72 9.13 -5.23
N GLU A 8 -11.50 9.69 -4.04
CA GLU A 8 -12.13 10.91 -3.54
C GLU A 8 -11.14 12.10 -3.49
N SER A 9 -9.90 11.89 -3.95
CA SER A 9 -8.83 12.90 -3.91
C SER A 9 -9.00 14.06 -4.90
N GLY A 10 -9.87 13.91 -5.90
CA GLY A 10 -9.99 14.86 -7.02
C GLY A 10 -8.82 14.83 -8.00
N ARG A 11 -7.86 13.90 -7.84
CA ARG A 11 -6.73 13.68 -8.75
C ARG A 11 -7.02 12.54 -9.73
N ASP A 12 -6.39 12.60 -10.90
CA ASP A 12 -6.44 11.51 -11.88
C ASP A 12 -5.49 10.39 -11.43
N LEU A 13 -6.03 9.21 -11.15
CA LEU A 13 -5.31 8.02 -10.71
C LEU A 13 -5.60 6.87 -11.66
N ASP A 14 -4.56 6.12 -12.04
CA ASP A 14 -4.75 4.85 -12.75
C ASP A 14 -5.17 3.76 -11.75
N GLU A 15 -6.45 3.80 -11.37
CA GLU A 15 -7.10 2.82 -10.48
C GLU A 15 -6.91 1.39 -10.98
N LYS A 16 -6.88 1.18 -12.30
CA LYS A 16 -6.67 -0.15 -12.88
C LYS A 16 -5.24 -0.63 -12.63
N ARG A 17 -4.24 0.26 -12.72
CA ARG A 17 -2.84 -0.05 -12.40
C ARG A 17 -2.70 -0.36 -10.91
N LEU A 18 -3.29 0.46 -10.05
CA LEU A 18 -3.33 0.22 -8.61
C LEU A 18 -3.92 -1.15 -8.27
N ALA A 19 -5.09 -1.49 -8.82
CA ALA A 19 -5.73 -2.79 -8.57
C ALA A 19 -4.86 -3.97 -9.02
N ARG A 20 -4.15 -3.83 -10.16
CA ARG A 20 -3.22 -4.87 -10.64
C ARG A 20 -1.99 -4.97 -9.75
N LEU A 21 -1.42 -3.85 -9.32
CA LEU A 21 -0.29 -3.83 -8.39
C LEU A 21 -0.69 -4.50 -7.08
N SER A 22 -1.79 -4.09 -6.45
CA SER A 22 -2.23 -4.66 -5.18
C SER A 22 -2.46 -6.16 -5.28
N ARG A 23 -3.06 -6.63 -6.38
CA ARG A 23 -3.20 -8.06 -6.65
C ARG A 23 -1.86 -8.76 -6.76
N PHE A 24 -0.91 -8.16 -7.50
CA PHE A 24 0.44 -8.70 -7.65
C PHE A 24 1.16 -8.83 -6.30
N VAL A 25 1.05 -7.82 -5.43
CA VAL A 25 1.62 -7.87 -4.07
C VAL A 25 0.96 -9.01 -3.27
N MET A 26 -0.38 -9.04 -3.22
CA MET A 26 -1.13 -10.05 -2.46
C MET A 26 -0.82 -11.48 -2.93
N ASP A 27 -0.76 -11.73 -4.23
CA ASP A 27 -0.41 -13.03 -4.80
C ASP A 27 1.02 -13.43 -4.40
N ARG A 28 1.98 -12.50 -4.48
CA ARG A 28 3.39 -12.74 -4.14
C ARG A 28 3.61 -12.95 -2.65
N MET A 29 2.83 -12.27 -1.82
CA MET A 29 2.79 -12.45 -0.37
C MET A 29 1.90 -13.61 0.07
N ARG A 30 1.36 -14.40 -0.87
CA ARG A 30 0.52 -15.58 -0.61
C ARG A 30 -0.67 -15.27 0.30
N VAL A 31 -1.32 -14.12 0.07
CA VAL A 31 -2.56 -13.75 0.75
C VAL A 31 -3.71 -14.61 0.20
N HIS A 32 -4.67 -14.98 1.05
CA HIS A 32 -5.78 -15.83 0.64
C HIS A 32 -6.56 -15.21 -0.53
N PRO A 33 -6.97 -15.99 -1.55
CA PRO A 33 -7.66 -15.48 -2.73
C PRO A 33 -9.05 -14.91 -2.44
N LEU A 34 -9.60 -15.06 -1.24
CA LEU A 34 -10.85 -14.42 -0.82
C LEU A 34 -10.63 -13.17 0.05
N ALA A 35 -9.38 -12.76 0.28
CA ALA A 35 -9.11 -11.56 1.04
C ALA A 35 -9.63 -10.30 0.35
N GLU A 36 -10.01 -9.34 1.18
CA GLU A 36 -10.55 -8.04 0.79
C GLU A 36 -9.58 -6.91 1.16
N LEU A 37 -9.30 -6.03 0.19
CA LEU A 37 -8.49 -4.83 0.36
C LEU A 37 -9.27 -3.64 -0.18
N CYS A 38 -9.37 -2.58 0.62
CA CYS A 38 -9.89 -1.30 0.16
C CYS A 38 -8.75 -0.28 0.07
N ILE A 39 -8.69 0.47 -1.02
CA ILE A 39 -7.76 1.58 -1.19
C ILE A 39 -8.56 2.84 -1.44
N LYS A 40 -8.44 3.81 -0.53
CA LYS A 40 -9.11 5.10 -0.60
C LYS A 40 -8.08 6.19 -0.89
N ALA A 41 -8.16 6.82 -2.06
CA ALA A 41 -7.39 8.02 -2.33
C ALA A 41 -8.18 9.25 -1.86
N VAL A 42 -7.56 10.11 -1.05
CA VAL A 42 -8.19 11.30 -0.46
C VAL A 42 -7.32 12.54 -0.61
N ASP A 43 -7.90 13.71 -0.36
CA ASP A 43 -7.19 14.98 -0.32
C ASP A 43 -6.39 15.17 0.99
N GLU A 44 -5.53 16.19 1.01
CA GLU A 44 -4.68 16.47 2.17
C GLU A 44 -5.43 16.81 3.45
N PRO A 45 -6.51 17.63 3.43
CA PRO A 45 -7.29 17.88 4.64
C PRO A 45 -7.84 16.58 5.23
N THR A 46 -8.38 15.70 4.39
CA THR A 46 -8.96 14.43 4.84
C THR A 46 -7.90 13.52 5.45
N ILE A 47 -6.74 13.34 4.81
CA ILE A 47 -5.70 12.46 5.37
C ILE A 47 -5.07 13.07 6.63
N ALA A 48 -5.00 14.41 6.74
CA ALA A 48 -4.50 15.07 7.94
C ALA A 48 -5.44 14.86 9.14
N GLU A 49 -6.76 14.93 8.92
CA GLU A 49 -7.75 14.62 9.95
C GLU A 49 -7.64 13.15 10.41
N LEU A 50 -7.47 12.22 9.48
CA LEU A 50 -7.28 10.80 9.79
C LEU A 50 -5.96 10.55 10.55
N ASN A 51 -4.87 11.17 10.12
CA ASN A 51 -3.56 11.06 10.76
C ASN A 51 -3.61 11.60 12.20
N GLN A 52 -4.31 12.71 12.42
CA GLN A 52 -4.51 13.24 13.77
C GLN A 52 -5.39 12.32 14.63
N HIS A 53 -6.49 11.82 14.08
CA HIS A 53 -7.44 11.00 14.83
C HIS A 53 -6.84 9.66 15.26
N TRP A 54 -6.12 9.00 14.35
CA TRP A 54 -5.68 7.61 14.54
C TRP A 54 -4.21 7.48 14.91
N MET A 55 -3.34 8.38 14.42
CA MET A 55 -1.89 8.31 14.67
C MET A 55 -1.43 9.37 15.68
N GLU A 56 -2.32 10.25 16.15
CA GLU A 56 -2.02 11.37 17.04
C GLU A 56 -0.91 12.30 16.48
N LYS A 57 -0.79 12.35 15.14
CA LYS A 57 0.21 13.15 14.41
C LYS A 57 -0.45 14.32 13.68
N GLU A 58 0.18 15.48 13.76
CA GLU A 58 -0.31 16.68 13.07
C GLU A 58 0.09 16.72 11.60
N GLY A 59 -0.85 17.13 10.73
CA GLY A 59 -0.62 17.39 9.32
C GLY A 59 -0.85 16.18 8.40
N PRO A 60 -0.82 16.40 7.07
CA PRO A 60 -1.06 15.35 6.09
C PRO A 60 0.12 14.37 6.04
N THR A 61 -0.20 13.11 5.77
CA THR A 61 0.75 12.05 5.45
C THR A 61 0.50 11.52 4.04
N ASP A 62 1.39 10.67 3.55
CA ASP A 62 1.33 10.02 2.24
C ASP A 62 0.41 8.79 2.21
N VAL A 63 0.52 7.93 3.21
CA VAL A 63 -0.25 6.69 3.36
C VAL A 63 -0.59 6.42 4.83
N LEU A 64 -1.79 5.87 5.05
CA LEU A 64 -2.20 5.25 6.31
C LEU A 64 -2.68 3.83 6.02
N ALA A 65 -2.34 2.89 6.89
CA ALA A 65 -2.75 1.49 6.79
C ALA A 65 -3.56 1.10 8.05
N PHE A 66 -4.77 0.60 7.84
CA PHE A 66 -5.69 0.17 8.88
C PHE A 66 -5.95 -1.34 8.75
N PRO A 67 -5.19 -2.19 9.46
CA PRO A 67 -5.40 -3.64 9.43
C PRO A 67 -6.72 -4.00 10.14
N MET A 68 -7.43 -5.02 9.61
CA MET A 68 -8.70 -5.51 10.18
C MET A 68 -8.54 -6.87 10.86
N ASP A 69 -8.30 -7.94 10.08
CA ASP A 69 -8.22 -9.32 10.61
C ASP A 69 -6.78 -9.79 10.94
N GLU A 70 -5.81 -8.86 11.01
CA GLU A 70 -4.38 -9.14 11.28
C GLU A 70 -3.80 -10.28 10.42
N LEU A 71 -4.21 -10.37 9.15
CA LEU A 71 -3.79 -11.42 8.22
C LEU A 71 -2.27 -11.43 8.02
N ARG A 72 -1.69 -12.62 8.00
CA ARG A 72 -0.25 -12.83 7.73
C ARG A 72 -0.02 -13.57 6.42
N PRO A 73 1.13 -13.36 5.76
CA PRO A 73 1.55 -14.18 4.63
C PRO A 73 1.54 -15.67 4.99
N GLY A 74 0.90 -16.50 4.18
CA GLY A 74 0.88 -17.94 4.45
C GLY A 74 2.26 -18.59 4.27
N LEU A 75 2.57 -19.63 5.05
CA LEU A 75 3.80 -20.42 4.92
C LEU A 75 3.66 -21.55 3.88
N VAL A 76 4.79 -21.96 3.29
CA VAL A 76 4.80 -22.97 2.23
C VAL A 76 4.27 -24.29 2.80
N ASN A 77 3.19 -24.82 2.21
CA ASN A 77 2.42 -25.99 2.65
C ASN A 77 1.41 -25.77 3.79
N GLU A 78 1.03 -24.52 4.09
CA GLU A 78 -0.10 -24.21 4.96
C GLU A 78 -1.30 -23.69 4.16
N ASP A 79 -2.49 -23.96 4.69
CA ASP A 79 -3.74 -23.38 4.19
C ASP A 79 -3.72 -21.86 4.47
N LEU A 80 -4.21 -21.09 3.50
CA LEU A 80 -4.23 -19.64 3.60
C LEU A 80 -5.40 -19.19 4.49
N GLU A 81 -5.23 -18.13 5.27
CA GLU A 81 -6.29 -17.61 6.15
C GLU A 81 -7.25 -16.67 5.41
N GLU A 82 -8.55 -16.94 5.49
CA GLU A 82 -9.60 -16.06 4.97
C GLU A 82 -9.79 -14.86 5.92
N GLY A 83 -9.97 -13.65 5.36
CA GLY A 83 -10.28 -12.45 6.13
C GLY A 83 -10.20 -11.15 5.34
N VAL A 84 -10.47 -10.03 6.00
CA VAL A 84 -10.31 -8.68 5.47
C VAL A 84 -8.90 -8.18 5.80
N LEU A 85 -8.13 -7.85 4.75
CA LEU A 85 -6.77 -7.34 4.91
C LEU A 85 -6.79 -5.95 5.55
N GLY A 86 -7.72 -5.10 5.11
CA GLY A 86 -7.97 -3.79 5.71
C GLY A 86 -8.03 -2.66 4.68
N ASP A 87 -7.83 -1.45 5.18
CA ASP A 87 -7.96 -0.22 4.40
C ASP A 87 -6.60 0.47 4.25
N LEU A 88 -6.29 0.89 3.02
CA LEU A 88 -5.22 1.84 2.73
C LEU A 88 -5.81 3.18 2.38
N VAL A 89 -5.34 4.24 3.03
CA VAL A 89 -5.69 5.61 2.67
C VAL A 89 -4.47 6.29 2.10
N LEU A 90 -4.54 6.72 0.84
CA LEU A 90 -3.45 7.36 0.10
C LEU A 90 -3.77 8.83 -0.16
N CYS A 91 -2.76 9.69 -0.12
CA CYS A 91 -2.88 11.08 -0.55
C CYS A 91 -2.03 11.36 -1.80
N PRO A 92 -2.64 11.42 -3.00
CA PRO A 92 -1.89 11.63 -4.25
C PRO A 92 -1.15 12.96 -4.31
N ASP A 93 -1.63 14.01 -3.63
CA ASP A 93 -0.97 15.32 -3.55
C ASP A 93 0.37 15.26 -2.80
N VAL A 94 0.40 14.48 -1.72
CA VAL A 94 1.62 14.24 -0.93
C VAL A 94 2.58 13.34 -1.72
N ALA A 95 2.06 12.26 -2.31
CA ALA A 95 2.83 11.37 -3.17
C ALA A 95 3.44 12.09 -4.39
N GLU A 96 2.73 13.04 -4.99
CA GLU A 96 3.26 13.87 -6.08
C GLU A 96 4.48 14.69 -5.62
N ARG A 97 4.40 15.30 -4.43
CA ARG A 97 5.53 16.08 -3.88
C ARG A 97 6.72 15.20 -3.54
N GLN A 98 6.49 14.06 -2.91
CA GLN A 98 7.55 13.13 -2.56
C GLN A 98 8.19 12.54 -3.83
N GLY A 99 7.37 12.09 -4.78
CA GLY A 99 7.84 11.54 -6.05
C GLY A 99 8.65 12.53 -6.88
N ARG A 100 8.28 13.82 -6.85
CA ARG A 100 9.07 14.89 -7.47
C ARG A 100 10.40 15.12 -6.74
N THR A 101 10.41 15.02 -5.42
CA THR A 101 11.61 15.22 -4.59
C THR A 101 12.60 14.06 -4.74
N ALA A 102 12.09 12.83 -4.79
CA ALA A 102 12.86 11.60 -4.98
C ALA A 102 13.29 11.40 -6.45
N GLY A 103 12.63 12.05 -7.41
CA GLY A 103 13.03 12.05 -8.82
C GLY A 103 12.50 10.88 -9.66
N HIS A 104 11.65 10.02 -9.10
CA HIS A 104 11.00 8.90 -9.80
C HIS A 104 9.56 9.22 -10.30
N GLY A 105 9.00 10.38 -9.94
CA GLY A 105 7.66 10.80 -10.37
C GLY A 105 6.51 10.22 -9.53
N THR A 106 5.31 10.76 -9.76
CA THR A 106 4.12 10.49 -8.94
C THR A 106 3.62 9.05 -9.04
N GLU A 107 3.59 8.47 -10.25
CA GLU A 107 3.12 7.08 -10.44
C GLU A 107 4.02 6.10 -9.67
N ALA A 108 5.34 6.25 -9.79
CA ALA A 108 6.30 5.40 -9.09
C ALA A 108 6.21 5.52 -7.57
N GLU A 109 5.87 6.71 -7.06
CA GLU A 109 5.67 6.93 -5.63
C GLU A 109 4.35 6.31 -5.13
N ILE A 110 3.26 6.47 -5.88
CA ILE A 110 1.99 5.81 -5.56
C ILE A 110 2.16 4.28 -5.53
N GLU A 111 2.92 3.71 -6.47
CA GLU A 111 3.25 2.28 -6.44
C GLU A 111 4.00 1.90 -5.17
N LEU A 112 5.03 2.68 -4.82
CA LEU A 112 5.84 2.45 -3.62
C LEU A 112 4.99 2.49 -2.37
N LEU A 113 4.17 3.53 -2.19
CA LEU A 113 3.26 3.70 -1.06
C LEU A 113 2.19 2.59 -1.00
N THR A 114 1.72 2.10 -2.14
CA THR A 114 0.76 0.99 -2.19
C THR A 114 1.41 -0.30 -1.72
N VAL A 115 2.62 -0.64 -2.21
CA VAL A 115 3.35 -1.83 -1.73
C VAL A 115 3.65 -1.69 -0.24
N HIS A 116 4.15 -0.53 0.17
CA HIS A 116 4.48 -0.24 1.57
C HIS A 116 3.26 -0.42 2.49
N GLY A 117 2.12 0.17 2.13
CA GLY A 117 0.88 0.04 2.87
C GLY A 117 0.40 -1.41 2.98
N ILE A 118 0.42 -2.19 1.90
CA ILE A 118 0.03 -3.60 1.94
C ILE A 118 0.95 -4.41 2.86
N LEU A 119 2.26 -4.13 2.87
CA LEU A 119 3.19 -4.80 3.78
C LEU A 119 2.86 -4.49 5.25
N HIS A 120 2.51 -3.23 5.58
CA HIS A 120 2.01 -2.88 6.92
C HIS A 120 0.72 -3.63 7.28
N LEU A 121 -0.24 -3.75 6.35
CA LEU A 121 -1.47 -4.52 6.58
C LEU A 121 -1.19 -6.01 6.84
N LEU A 122 -0.08 -6.54 6.32
CA LEU A 122 0.38 -7.92 6.53
C LEU A 122 1.23 -8.10 7.80
N GLY A 123 1.38 -7.04 8.60
CA GLY A 123 2.10 -7.04 9.87
C GLY A 123 3.61 -6.85 9.76
N TYR A 124 4.13 -6.39 8.62
CA TYR A 124 5.52 -5.95 8.53
C TYR A 124 5.63 -4.52 9.07
N ASP A 125 6.59 -4.28 9.95
CA ASP A 125 6.95 -2.95 10.45
C ASP A 125 8.40 -2.62 10.05
N HIS A 126 8.83 -1.40 10.32
CA HIS A 126 10.18 -0.92 10.08
C HIS A 126 10.68 -0.04 11.23
N ALA A 127 10.18 -0.26 12.45
CA ALA A 127 10.59 0.47 13.64
C ALA A 127 12.01 0.10 14.08
N GLU A 128 12.35 -1.20 14.06
CA GLU A 128 13.68 -1.70 14.39
C GLU A 128 14.56 -1.90 13.12
N PRO A 129 15.90 -1.84 13.24
CA PRO A 129 16.80 -1.96 12.09
C PRO A 129 16.65 -3.28 11.31
N GLU A 130 16.40 -4.39 12.00
CA GLU A 130 16.19 -5.70 11.40
C GLU A 130 14.89 -5.77 10.60
N GLU A 131 13.79 -5.25 11.18
CA GLU A 131 12.47 -5.17 10.56
C GLU A 131 12.50 -4.26 9.34
N HIS A 132 13.15 -3.09 9.47
CA HIS A 132 13.38 -2.17 8.37
C HIS A 132 14.12 -2.86 7.21
N ARG A 133 15.18 -3.61 7.50
CA ARG A 133 15.94 -4.31 6.46
C ARG A 133 15.11 -5.39 5.75
N GLU A 134 14.26 -6.09 6.49
CA GLU A 134 13.35 -7.11 5.94
C GLU A 134 12.28 -6.46 5.06
N MET A 135 11.51 -5.51 5.61
CA MET A 135 10.40 -4.86 4.91
C MET A 135 10.86 -4.12 3.66
N PHE A 136 11.95 -3.34 3.74
CA PHE A 136 12.46 -2.61 2.58
C PHE A 136 13.05 -3.54 1.52
N GLY A 137 13.70 -4.64 1.93
CA GLY A 137 14.15 -5.66 1.00
C GLY A 137 13.00 -6.29 0.22
N LEU A 138 11.92 -6.66 0.91
CA LEU A 138 10.70 -7.17 0.28
C LEU A 138 10.05 -6.13 -0.63
N GLN A 139 9.94 -4.88 -0.17
CA GLN A 139 9.38 -3.79 -0.96
C GLN A 139 10.14 -3.60 -2.28
N ASP A 140 11.47 -3.53 -2.23
CA ASP A 140 12.32 -3.37 -3.41
C ASP A 140 12.20 -4.56 -4.37
N ASP A 141 12.20 -5.79 -3.84
CA ASP A 141 12.07 -7.01 -4.65
C ASP A 141 10.71 -7.08 -5.37
N ILE A 142 9.63 -6.70 -4.67
CA ILE A 142 8.27 -6.68 -5.23
C ILE A 142 8.16 -5.58 -6.29
N LEU A 143 8.63 -4.37 -6.02
CA LEU A 143 8.60 -3.26 -6.97
C LEU A 143 9.44 -3.54 -8.21
N ALA A 144 10.62 -4.14 -8.05
CA ALA A 144 11.48 -4.53 -9.16
C ALA A 144 10.79 -5.56 -10.06
N ALA A 145 10.19 -6.59 -9.47
CA ALA A 145 9.45 -7.61 -10.21
C ALA A 145 8.21 -7.02 -10.92
N TRP A 146 7.42 -6.20 -10.22
CA TRP A 146 6.27 -5.52 -10.78
C TRP A 146 6.62 -4.69 -12.01
N ARG A 147 7.67 -3.85 -11.91
CA ARG A 147 8.10 -2.94 -12.98
C ARG A 147 8.74 -3.66 -14.16
N ALA A 148 9.36 -4.81 -13.93
CA ALA A 148 9.87 -5.66 -15.01
C ALA A 148 8.73 -6.23 -15.87
N GLU A 149 7.59 -6.56 -15.25
CA GLU A 149 6.41 -7.11 -15.93
C GLU A 149 5.46 -6.01 -16.45
N ASN A 150 5.48 -4.82 -15.82
CA ASN A 150 4.55 -3.73 -16.06
C ASN A 150 5.31 -2.39 -16.16
N PRO A 151 6.10 -2.16 -17.21
CA PRO A 151 6.85 -0.91 -17.36
C PRO A 151 5.90 0.30 -17.31
N ALA A 152 6.39 1.39 -16.70
CA ALA A 152 5.72 2.69 -16.75
C ALA A 152 5.55 3.12 -18.21
N ARG A 153 4.45 3.81 -18.51
CA ARG A 153 4.12 4.24 -19.87
C ARG A 153 4.94 5.45 -20.32
#